data_AF-A0A7H0KB38-F1
#
_entry.id   AF-A0A7H0KB38-F1
#
_cell.length_a   1.000
_cell.length_b   1.000
_cell.length_c   1.000
_cell.angle_alpha   90.00
_cell.angle_beta   90.00
_cell.angle_gamma   90.00
#
_symmetry.space_group_name_H-M   'P 1'
#
loop_
_entity.id
_entity.type
_entity.pdbx_description
1 polymer ?
#
loop_
_entity_poly.entity_id
_entity_poly.type
_entity_poly.pdbx_seq_one_letter_code
_entity_poly.pdbx_strand_id
1 'polypeptide(L)'
;MKKTKFSLIVAPAILLTACDSEPHMLQDALDDATQGDTDAVTLNMAEVYPSGKSLFIVCTSDDAALADVFGKDVLEDPEDGQNWMVQQRFDSAIITEAYQRDELDVCGGNRDEIREVTNDELTFEQRDGAWALVGERGTDVENLIGSPVD
;
A
#
# COMPACT_ATOMS: atom_id res chain seq x y z
N MET A 1 -16.65 -62.97 15.76
CA MET A 1 -16.93 -61.52 15.85
C MET A 1 -15.63 -60.76 15.57
N LYS A 2 -15.49 -60.18 14.38
CA LYS A 2 -14.30 -59.39 13.99
C LYS A 2 -14.61 -57.91 14.24
N LYS A 3 -13.84 -57.24 15.11
CA LYS A 3 -13.94 -55.79 15.33
C LYS A 3 -12.96 -55.10 14.40
N THR A 4 -13.49 -54.45 13.36
CA THR A 4 -12.73 -53.60 12.44
C THR A 4 -12.36 -52.30 13.15
N LYS A 5 -11.07 -51.97 13.19
CA LYS A 5 -10.58 -50.67 13.68
C LYS A 5 -10.66 -49.67 12.54
N PHE A 6 -11.38 -48.57 12.73
CA PHE A 6 -11.35 -47.42 11.84
C PHE A 6 -10.07 -46.62 12.09
N SER A 7 -9.17 -46.59 11.10
CA SER A 7 -8.13 -45.55 11.02
C SER A 7 -8.76 -44.30 10.42
N LEU A 8 -8.91 -43.26 11.22
CA LEU A 8 -9.14 -41.91 10.71
C LEU A 8 -7.81 -41.38 10.17
N ILE A 9 -7.74 -41.25 8.84
CA ILE A 9 -6.68 -40.51 8.16
C ILE A 9 -7.00 -39.04 8.37
N VAL A 10 -6.23 -38.38 9.23
CA VAL A 10 -6.24 -36.93 9.37
C VAL A 10 -5.50 -36.38 8.16
N ALA A 11 -6.25 -35.97 7.13
CA ALA A 11 -5.69 -35.21 6.04
C ALA A 11 -5.30 -33.80 6.57
N PRO A 12 -4.08 -33.32 6.34
CA PRO A 12 -3.74 -31.94 6.63
C PRO A 12 -4.56 -31.05 5.70
N ALA A 13 -5.48 -30.29 6.28
CA ALA A 13 -6.10 -29.17 5.61
C ALA A 13 -4.98 -28.19 5.24
N ILE A 14 -4.64 -28.16 3.96
CA ILE A 14 -3.87 -27.05 3.39
C ILE A 14 -4.84 -25.87 3.42
N LEU A 15 -4.83 -25.15 4.56
CA LEU A 15 -5.35 -23.81 4.65
C LEU A 15 -4.46 -22.98 3.73
N LEU A 16 -4.91 -22.79 2.49
CA LEU A 16 -4.58 -21.62 1.71
C LEU A 16 -5.11 -20.44 2.53
N THR A 17 -4.29 -19.94 3.44
CA THR A 17 -4.46 -18.58 3.92
C THR A 17 -4.35 -17.74 2.66
N ALA A 18 -5.48 -17.24 2.18
CA ALA A 18 -5.45 -15.99 1.45
C ALA A 18 -4.56 -15.09 2.29
N CYS A 19 -3.42 -14.66 1.76
CA CYS A 19 -2.71 -13.55 2.35
C CYS A 19 -3.70 -12.39 2.28
N ASP A 20 -4.40 -12.21 3.40
CA ASP A 20 -5.02 -10.97 3.81
C ASP A 20 -4.04 -9.87 3.39
N SER A 21 -4.54 -8.88 2.67
CA SER A 21 -3.72 -7.73 2.35
C SER A 21 -3.49 -7.04 3.68
N GLU A 22 -2.30 -7.16 4.23
CA GLU A 22 -2.02 -6.69 5.59
C GLU A 22 -2.31 -5.18 5.60
N PRO A 23 -3.30 -4.72 6.38
CA PRO A 23 -3.56 -3.29 6.49
C PRO A 23 -2.30 -2.63 7.08
N HIS A 24 -1.97 -1.44 6.58
CA HIS A 24 -0.83 -0.63 7.01
C HIS A 24 0.54 -0.98 6.40
N MET A 25 0.58 -1.47 5.16
CA MET A 25 1.83 -1.78 4.43
C MET A 25 2.84 -0.62 4.42
N LEU A 26 2.37 0.61 4.21
CA LEU A 26 3.24 1.79 4.22
C LEU A 26 3.77 2.12 5.62
N GLN A 27 2.94 2.00 6.66
CA GLN A 27 3.36 2.26 8.04
C GLN A 27 4.39 1.21 8.49
N ASP A 28 4.14 -0.07 8.18
CA ASP A 28 5.06 -1.16 8.50
C ASP A 28 6.41 -0.95 7.79
N ALA A 29 6.40 -0.51 6.52
CA ALA A 29 7.63 -0.20 5.79
C ALA A 29 8.41 0.98 6.40
N LEU A 30 7.72 1.98 6.94
CA LEU A 30 8.34 3.10 7.65
C LEU A 30 8.93 2.65 9.00
N ASP A 31 8.20 1.85 9.75
CA ASP A 31 8.64 1.33 11.05
C ASP A 31 9.84 0.39 10.90
N ASP A 32 9.87 -0.46 9.87
CA ASP A 32 11.01 -1.32 9.56
C ASP A 32 12.25 -0.54 9.12
N ALA A 33 12.08 0.51 8.32
CA ALA A 33 13.17 1.36 7.87
C ALA A 33 13.79 2.20 8.99
N THR A 34 13.05 2.48 10.06
CA THR A 34 13.49 3.34 11.17
C THR A 34 14.09 2.62 12.37
N GLN A 35 14.22 1.29 12.31
CA GLN A 35 14.98 0.51 13.31
C GLN A 35 16.47 0.94 13.44
N GLY A 36 16.94 1.92 12.65
CA GLY A 36 18.29 2.50 12.66
C GLY A 36 18.42 3.97 13.09
N ASP A 37 17.44 4.59 13.77
CA ASP A 37 17.48 6.02 14.21
C ASP A 37 17.61 7.01 13.02
N THR A 38 16.71 6.92 12.05
CA THR A 38 16.66 7.86 10.92
C THR A 38 15.36 8.67 10.92
N ASP A 39 15.50 10.00 10.86
CA ASP A 39 14.37 10.93 10.79
C ASP A 39 13.79 11.04 9.36
N ALA A 40 14.43 10.41 8.37
CA ALA A 40 14.02 10.42 6.97
C ALA A 40 14.15 9.03 6.33
N VAL A 41 13.13 8.61 5.59
CA VAL A 41 13.09 7.30 4.90
C VAL A 41 12.66 7.54 3.46
N THR A 42 13.36 6.91 2.52
CA THR A 42 12.90 6.84 1.11
C THR A 42 12.49 5.42 0.80
N LEU A 43 11.26 5.25 0.31
CA LEU A 43 10.65 3.96 0.01
C LEU A 43 10.34 3.87 -1.48
N ASN A 44 10.70 2.74 -2.10
CA ASN A 44 10.26 2.42 -3.45
C ASN A 44 8.85 1.81 -3.38
N MET A 45 7.87 2.48 -3.99
CA MET A 45 6.47 2.04 -3.90
C MET A 45 6.20 0.71 -4.57
N ALA A 46 6.97 0.32 -5.60
CA ALA A 46 6.85 -1.00 -6.21
C ALA A 46 7.36 -2.11 -5.29
N GLU A 47 8.28 -1.81 -4.36
CA GLU A 47 8.78 -2.75 -3.36
C GLU A 47 7.83 -2.86 -2.16
N VAL A 48 7.24 -1.74 -1.72
CA VAL A 48 6.23 -1.71 -0.64
C VAL A 48 4.93 -2.38 -1.10
N TYR A 49 4.53 -2.17 -2.36
CA TYR A 49 3.28 -2.66 -2.94
C TYR A 49 3.51 -3.62 -4.13
N PRO A 50 4.16 -4.77 -3.95
CA PRO A 50 4.59 -5.64 -5.05
C PRO A 50 3.43 -6.29 -5.82
N SER A 51 2.24 -6.36 -5.23
CA SER A 51 1.02 -6.87 -5.86
C SER A 51 0.23 -5.79 -6.62
N GLY A 52 0.66 -4.52 -6.54
CA GLY A 52 0.00 -3.38 -7.14
C GLY A 52 0.25 -3.33 -8.64
N LYS A 53 -0.83 -3.33 -9.41
CA LYS A 53 -0.78 -2.95 -10.83
C LYS A 53 -0.66 -1.43 -10.95
N SER A 54 -1.44 -0.72 -10.14
CA SER A 54 -1.37 0.74 -9.97
C SER A 54 -1.54 1.08 -8.48
N LEU A 55 -0.85 2.11 -8.03
CA LEU A 55 -0.92 2.62 -6.66
C LEU A 55 -1.20 4.12 -6.70
N PHE A 56 -2.13 4.58 -5.89
CA PHE A 56 -2.54 5.98 -5.86
C PHE A 56 -2.45 6.57 -4.46
N ILE A 57 -1.99 7.81 -4.38
CA ILE A 57 -2.22 8.68 -3.23
C ILE A 57 -3.50 9.44 -3.45
N VAL A 58 -4.39 9.42 -2.47
CA VAL A 58 -5.68 10.11 -2.48
C VAL A 58 -5.75 11.08 -1.31
N CYS A 59 -5.88 12.36 -1.64
CA CYS A 59 -5.89 13.45 -0.66
C CYS A 59 -7.23 14.16 -0.54
N THR A 60 -8.07 14.07 -1.57
CA THR A 60 -9.40 14.68 -1.60
C THR A 60 -10.44 13.85 -0.84
N SER A 61 -11.44 14.52 -0.27
CA SER A 61 -12.68 13.89 0.23
C SER A 61 -13.86 14.03 -0.75
N ASP A 62 -13.61 14.51 -1.97
CA ASP A 62 -14.62 14.63 -3.03
C ASP A 62 -15.02 13.25 -3.58
N ASP A 63 -16.22 12.80 -3.21
CA ASP A 63 -16.81 11.52 -3.60
C ASP A 63 -16.98 11.38 -5.13
N ALA A 64 -17.27 12.48 -5.84
CA ALA A 64 -17.40 12.47 -7.28
C ALA A 64 -16.04 12.25 -7.96
N ALA A 65 -14.99 12.90 -7.47
CA ALA A 65 -13.63 12.70 -7.98
C ALA A 65 -13.14 11.26 -7.76
N LEU A 66 -13.42 10.69 -6.59
CA LEU A 66 -13.11 9.30 -6.28
C LEU A 66 -13.87 8.32 -7.17
N ALA A 67 -15.17 8.56 -7.36
CA ALA A 67 -16.02 7.74 -8.22
C ALA A 67 -15.57 7.76 -9.69
N ASP A 68 -15.07 8.88 -10.19
CA ASP A 68 -14.57 9.00 -11.56
C ASP A 68 -13.30 8.17 -11.80
N VAL A 69 -12.47 7.99 -10.77
CA VAL A 69 -11.21 7.21 -10.86
C VAL A 69 -11.43 5.73 -10.56
N PHE A 70 -12.14 5.42 -9.47
CA PHE A 70 -12.22 4.06 -8.92
C PHE A 70 -13.60 3.40 -9.09
N GLY A 71 -14.63 4.17 -9.42
CA GLY A 71 -16.02 3.73 -9.49
C GLY A 71 -16.77 3.84 -8.15
N LYS A 72 -18.07 4.12 -8.21
CA LYS A 72 -18.91 4.40 -7.03
C LYS A 72 -19.06 3.24 -6.04
N ASP A 73 -18.98 2.00 -6.53
CA ASP A 73 -19.27 0.82 -5.71
C ASP A 73 -18.02 0.26 -5.02
N VAL A 74 -16.86 0.91 -5.18
CA VAL A 74 -15.56 0.31 -4.86
C VAL A 74 -14.86 0.97 -3.68
N LEU A 75 -15.33 2.15 -3.26
CA LEU A 75 -14.73 2.89 -2.16
C LEU A 75 -15.73 3.12 -1.02
N GLU A 76 -15.18 3.15 0.18
CA GLU A 76 -15.86 3.63 1.38
C GLU A 76 -15.91 5.17 1.33
N ASP A 77 -16.66 5.82 2.24
CA ASP A 77 -16.72 7.28 2.29
C ASP A 77 -15.45 7.86 2.92
N PRO A 78 -14.79 8.85 2.30
CA PRO A 78 -13.60 9.51 2.86
C PRO A 78 -13.93 10.33 4.11
N GLU A 79 -13.15 10.15 5.17
CA GLU A 79 -13.25 10.98 6.38
C GLU A 79 -12.41 12.26 6.27
N ASP A 80 -12.98 13.38 6.73
CA ASP A 80 -12.34 14.70 6.82
C ASP A 80 -11.20 14.70 7.86
N GLY A 81 -10.05 14.14 7.49
CA GLY A 81 -8.92 13.94 8.38
C GLY A 81 -7.95 12.87 7.90
N GLN A 82 -8.40 12.03 6.98
CA GLN A 82 -7.61 10.95 6.42
C GLN A 82 -6.96 11.31 5.09
N ASN A 83 -5.89 10.62 4.77
CA ASN A 83 -5.39 10.44 3.43
C ASN A 83 -5.33 8.94 3.15
N TRP A 84 -5.40 8.56 1.88
CA TRP A 84 -5.43 7.15 1.53
C TRP A 84 -4.32 6.76 0.58
N MET A 85 -3.84 5.54 0.75
CA MET A 85 -3.14 4.78 -0.28
C MET A 85 -4.15 3.82 -0.89
N VAL A 86 -4.33 3.88 -2.21
CA VAL A 86 -5.26 2.99 -2.94
C VAL A 86 -4.46 2.12 -3.90
N GLN A 87 -4.49 0.82 -3.67
CA GLN A 87 -3.86 -0.19 -4.52
C GLN A 87 -4.89 -0.82 -5.45
N GLN A 88 -4.70 -0.69 -6.76
CA GLN A 88 -5.37 -1.53 -7.75
C GLN A 88 -4.46 -2.71 -8.10
N ARG A 89 -4.91 -3.93 -7.80
CA ARG A 89 -4.16 -5.17 -8.04
C ARG A 89 -4.39 -5.75 -9.43
N PHE A 90 -3.52 -6.68 -9.84
CA PHE A 90 -3.65 -7.39 -11.11
C PHE A 90 -4.90 -8.29 -11.20
N ASP A 91 -5.43 -8.73 -10.07
CA ASP A 91 -6.70 -9.47 -9.96
C ASP A 91 -7.94 -8.56 -9.98
N SER A 92 -7.74 -7.26 -10.26
CA SER A 92 -8.76 -6.21 -10.26
C SER A 92 -9.36 -5.89 -8.89
N ALA A 93 -8.81 -6.42 -7.80
CA ALA A 93 -9.16 -5.94 -6.46
C ALA A 93 -8.64 -4.52 -6.26
N ILE A 94 -9.45 -3.68 -5.62
CA ILE A 94 -9.04 -2.37 -5.12
C ILE A 94 -8.99 -2.46 -3.60
N ILE A 95 -7.85 -2.09 -3.04
CA ILE A 95 -7.60 -2.08 -1.60
C ILE A 95 -7.30 -0.65 -1.22
N THR A 96 -7.99 -0.19 -0.18
CA THR A 96 -7.82 1.16 0.36
C THR A 96 -7.21 1.04 1.74
N GLU A 97 -6.12 1.76 1.96
CA GLU A 97 -5.53 1.94 3.27
C GLU A 97 -5.71 3.39 3.67
N ALA A 98 -6.39 3.59 4.80
CA ALA A 98 -6.61 4.91 5.36
C ALA A 98 -5.62 5.21 6.47
N TYR A 99 -5.05 6.41 6.43
CA TYR A 99 -4.17 6.92 7.48
C TYR A 99 -4.69 8.25 8.01
N GLN A 100 -4.61 8.43 9.32
CA GLN A 100 -4.88 9.72 9.93
C GLN A 100 -3.73 10.67 9.59
N ARG A 101 -4.04 11.88 9.13
CA ARG A 101 -3.02 12.86 8.70
C ARG A 101 -2.09 13.33 9.82
N ASP A 102 -2.50 13.17 11.08
CA ASP A 102 -1.67 13.46 12.25
C ASP A 102 -0.76 12.29 12.67
N GLU A 103 -0.85 11.15 12.00
CA GLU A 103 0.05 10.00 12.17
C GLU A 103 0.93 9.81 10.93
N LEU A 104 0.33 9.82 9.73
CA LEU A 104 1.02 9.71 8.45
C LEU A 104 0.36 10.63 7.42
N ASP A 105 1.08 11.66 7.00
CA ASP A 105 0.66 12.61 5.97
C ASP A 105 1.27 12.26 4.60
N VAL A 106 0.62 11.40 3.81
CA VAL A 106 1.04 11.10 2.43
C VAL A 106 0.69 12.22 1.43
N CYS A 107 -0.09 13.21 1.87
CA CYS A 107 -0.53 14.33 1.03
C CYS A 107 0.41 15.52 1.12
N GLY A 108 1.10 15.67 2.26
CA GLY A 108 1.92 16.81 2.56
C GLY A 108 1.14 18.11 2.34
N GLY A 109 1.57 18.91 1.35
CA GLY A 109 0.92 20.18 1.01
C GLY A 109 -0.30 20.08 0.09
N ASN A 110 -0.49 18.97 -0.64
CA ASN A 110 -1.50 18.86 -1.68
C ASN A 110 -2.73 18.10 -1.18
N ARG A 111 -3.80 18.83 -0.82
CA ARG A 111 -4.98 18.26 -0.15
C ARG A 111 -6.17 17.92 -1.04
N ASP A 112 -6.12 18.25 -2.33
CA ASP A 112 -7.26 18.12 -3.24
C ASP A 112 -6.91 17.31 -4.51
N GLU A 113 -6.01 16.34 -4.38
CA GLU A 113 -5.46 15.60 -5.53
C GLU A 113 -5.59 14.07 -5.36
N ILE A 114 -5.70 13.38 -6.49
CA ILE A 114 -5.50 11.94 -6.63
C ILE A 114 -4.34 11.77 -7.62
N ARG A 115 -3.28 11.05 -7.25
CA ARG A 115 -2.10 10.85 -8.11
C ARG A 115 -1.59 9.41 -8.07
N GLU A 116 -1.17 8.90 -9.23
CA GLU A 116 -0.58 7.57 -9.36
C GLU A 116 0.92 7.63 -9.04
N VAL A 117 1.40 6.75 -8.15
CA VAL A 117 2.79 6.72 -7.63
C VAL A 117 3.43 5.32 -7.74
N THR A 118 2.89 4.47 -8.60
CA THR A 118 3.23 3.03 -8.69
C THR A 118 4.72 2.74 -8.80
N ASN A 119 5.44 3.52 -9.59
CA ASN A 119 6.87 3.34 -9.84
C ASN A 119 7.67 4.50 -9.26
N ASP A 120 7.22 5.08 -8.16
CA ASP A 120 7.85 6.24 -7.58
C ASP A 120 8.61 5.85 -6.31
N GLU A 121 9.67 6.60 -6.04
CA GLU A 121 10.31 6.65 -4.74
C GLU A 121 9.72 7.82 -3.94
N LEU A 122 9.18 7.51 -2.76
CA LEU A 122 8.60 8.49 -1.85
C LEU A 122 9.50 8.67 -0.65
N THR A 123 9.86 9.92 -0.36
CA THR A 123 10.64 10.29 0.82
C THR A 123 9.72 10.85 1.90
N PHE A 124 9.77 10.23 3.07
CA PHE A 124 9.05 10.63 4.26
C PHE A 124 10.02 11.15 5.33
N GLU A 125 9.60 12.16 6.08
CA GLU A 125 10.33 12.67 7.25
C GLU A 125 9.44 12.61 8.49
N GLN A 126 10.02 12.26 9.63
CA GLN A 126 9.32 12.31 10.90
C GLN A 126 9.30 13.75 11.44
N ARG A 127 8.11 14.28 11.70
CA ARG A 127 7.87 15.64 12.18
C ARG A 127 6.81 15.61 13.28
N ASP A 128 7.16 16.10 14.47
CA ASP A 128 6.24 16.20 15.61
C ASP A 128 5.53 14.86 15.97
N GLY A 129 6.19 13.73 15.70
CA GLY A 129 5.65 12.38 15.97
C GLY A 129 4.80 11.79 14.83
N ALA A 130 4.64 12.51 13.71
CA ALA A 130 3.98 12.04 12.50
C ALA A 130 4.98 11.84 11.36
N TRP A 131 4.71 10.91 10.46
CA TRP A 131 5.42 10.83 9.18
C TRP A 131 4.80 11.79 8.18
N ALA A 132 5.60 12.52 7.42
CA ALA A 132 5.12 13.41 6.37
C ALA A 132 5.87 13.17 5.07
N LEU A 133 5.13 13.07 3.95
CA LEU A 133 5.73 13.03 2.62
C LEU A 133 6.41 14.37 2.31
N VAL A 134 7.69 14.31 1.94
CA VAL A 134 8.53 15.48 1.65
C VAL A 134 9.19 15.44 0.27
N GLY A 135 9.18 14.28 -0.38
CA GLY A 135 9.77 14.11 -1.71
C GLY A 135 9.09 12.99 -2.49
N GLU A 136 8.98 13.18 -3.79
CA GLU A 136 8.46 12.22 -4.76
C GLU A 136 9.38 12.25 -5.98
N ARG A 137 9.85 11.07 -6.39
CA ARG A 137 10.70 10.91 -7.57
C ARG A 137 10.21 9.72 -8.38
N GLY A 138 9.77 9.96 -9.62
CA GLY A 138 9.47 8.88 -10.55
C GLY A 138 10.72 8.07 -10.90
N THR A 139 10.59 6.75 -10.90
CA THR A 139 11.63 5.87 -11.41
C THR A 139 11.48 5.78 -12.93
N ASP A 140 12.35 6.45 -13.68
CA ASP A 140 12.38 6.30 -15.14
C ASP A 140 12.59 4.82 -15.49
N VAL A 141 11.65 4.26 -16.25
CA VAL A 141 11.63 2.85 -16.73
C VAL A 141 12.90 2.46 -17.50
N GLU A 142 13.73 3.43 -17.89
CA GLU A 142 15.00 3.22 -18.58
C GLU A 142 16.10 2.56 -17.72
N ASN A 143 15.99 2.56 -16.38
CA ASN A 143 17.02 1.95 -15.52
C ASN A 143 16.95 0.40 -15.42
N LEU A 144 15.94 -0.24 -16.03
CA LEU A 144 15.80 -1.70 -16.05
C LEU A 144 16.28 -2.37 -17.36
N ILE A 145 16.67 -1.58 -18.38
CA ILE A 145 17.21 -2.08 -19.67
C ILE A 145 18.72 -1.78 -19.81
N GLY A 146 19.39 -1.50 -18.68
CA GLY A 146 20.77 -1.00 -18.63
C GLY A 146 21.83 -2.00 -18.16
N SER A 147 21.52 -3.28 -18.02
CA SER A 147 22.56 -4.31 -17.78
C SER A 147 23.04 -4.86 -19.13
N PRO A 148 24.21 -4.43 -19.66
CA PRO A 148 24.84 -5.18 -20.72
C PRO A 148 25.19 -6.57 -20.17
N VAL A 149 24.64 -7.60 -20.81
CA VAL A 149 25.15 -8.95 -20.65
C VAL A 149 26.48 -8.98 -21.40
N ASP A 150 27.59 -8.87 -20.67
CA ASP A 150 28.90 -9.32 -21.16
C ASP A 150 28.97 -10.86 -21.16
#